data_AF-A0A9J7AVN0-F1
#
_entry.id   AF-A0A9J7AVN0-F1
#
_cell.length_a   1.000
_cell.length_b   1.000
_cell.length_c   1.000
_cell.angle_alpha   90.00
_cell.angle_beta   90.00
_cell.angle_gamma   90.00
#
_symmetry.space_group_name_H-M   'P 1'
#
loop_
_entity.id
_entity.type
_entity.pdbx_description
1 polymer ?
#
loop_
_entity_poly.entity_id
_entity_poly.type
_entity_poly.pdbx_seq_one_letter_code
_entity_poly.pdbx_strand_id
1 'polypeptide(L)'
;MSQFEQLVRLRTWELDEKRRAMGVLLEEEAAMIAETEEMDREFEREKQAAGGSLEARRTLEAYMVHFKQREQALAGRIAQKRTEIDAANEEVLDAYQELRKAEAAQEQHEAREAERVARLEQMELDEIALNMMKRREG
;
A
#
# COMPACT_ATOMS: atom_id res chain seq x y z
N MET A 1 21.34 -17.64 1.49
CA MET A 1 20.59 -16.54 0.85
C MET A 1 21.57 -15.62 0.16
N SER A 2 21.35 -15.34 -1.13
CA SER A 2 22.15 -14.39 -1.91
C SER A 2 21.92 -12.96 -1.43
N GLN A 3 22.82 -12.04 -1.76
CA GLN A 3 22.64 -10.60 -1.46
C GLN A 3 21.38 -10.03 -2.15
N PHE A 4 21.04 -10.56 -3.34
CA PHE A 4 19.86 -10.14 -4.10
C PHE A 4 18.56 -10.57 -3.44
N GLU A 5 18.49 -11.80 -2.93
CA GLU A 5 17.34 -12.28 -2.15
C GLU A 5 17.12 -11.45 -0.88
N GLN A 6 18.21 -11.04 -0.20
CA GLN A 6 18.13 -10.17 0.97
C GLN A 6 17.61 -8.78 0.61
N LEU A 7 18.05 -8.23 -0.53
CA LEU A 7 17.57 -6.94 -1.03
C LEU A 7 16.08 -6.99 -1.36
N VAL A 8 15.61 -8.02 -2.07
CA VAL A 8 14.18 -8.19 -2.37
C VAL A 8 13.37 -8.26 -1.09
N ARG A 9 13.80 -9.06 -0.11
CA ARG A 9 13.14 -9.15 1.19
C ARG A 9 13.04 -7.81 1.91
N LEU A 10 14.11 -7.01 1.89
CA LEU A 10 14.11 -5.67 2.47
C LEU A 10 13.09 -4.77 1.76
N ARG A 11 13.09 -4.75 0.41
CA ARG A 11 12.14 -3.94 -0.37
C ARG A 11 10.68 -4.37 -0.18
N THR A 12 10.42 -5.67 -0.05
CA THR A 12 9.08 -6.19 0.29
C THR A 12 8.63 -5.64 1.64
N TRP A 13 9.49 -5.70 2.65
CA TRP A 13 9.17 -5.16 3.97
C TRP A 13 8.90 -3.65 3.95
N GLU A 14 9.71 -2.88 3.20
CA GLU A 14 9.49 -1.44 3.03
C GLU A 14 8.13 -1.14 2.37
N LEU A 15 7.77 -1.88 1.31
CA LEU A 15 6.46 -1.74 0.66
C LEU A 15 5.31 -2.05 1.63
N ASP A 16 5.44 -3.11 2.42
CA ASP A 16 4.43 -3.48 3.41
C ASP A 16 4.29 -2.40 4.50
N GLU A 17 5.38 -1.76 4.91
CA GLU A 17 5.36 -0.65 5.85
C GLU A 17 4.61 0.56 5.28
N LYS A 18 4.88 0.92 4.01
CA LYS A 18 4.17 2.01 3.32
C LYS A 18 2.68 1.72 3.17
N ARG A 19 2.32 0.49 2.82
CA ARG A 19 0.91 0.06 2.74
C ARG A 19 0.22 0.12 4.10
N ARG A 20 0.91 -0.27 5.18
CA ARG A 20 0.36 -0.17 6.53
C ARG A 20 0.11 1.29 6.92
N ALA A 21 1.06 2.18 6.64
CA ALA A 21 0.89 3.62 6.89
C ALA A 21 -0.31 4.19 6.11
N MET A 22 -0.45 3.86 4.82
CA MET A 22 -1.61 4.24 4.02
C MET A 22 -2.92 3.67 4.58
N GLY A 23 -2.91 2.43 5.08
CA GLY A 23 -4.05 1.79 5.73
C GLY A 23 -4.56 2.58 6.94
N VAL A 24 -3.66 3.08 7.79
CA VAL A 24 -4.04 3.93 8.94
C VAL A 24 -4.74 5.21 8.48
N LEU A 25 -4.24 5.86 7.42
CA LEU A 25 -4.86 7.08 6.88
C LEU A 25 -6.27 6.82 6.31
N LEU A 26 -6.45 5.68 5.62
CA LEU A 26 -7.74 5.26 5.09
C LEU A 26 -8.75 4.95 6.21
N GLU A 27 -8.30 4.30 7.30
CA GLU A 27 -9.14 4.05 8.48
C GLU A 27 -9.58 5.36 9.14
N GLU A 28 -8.68 6.34 9.25
CA GLU A 28 -9.00 7.67 9.77
C GLU A 28 -10.01 8.41 8.88
N GLU A 29 -9.86 8.36 7.55
CA GLU A 29 -10.85 8.94 6.62
C GLU A 29 -12.22 8.26 6.77
N ALA A 30 -12.25 6.93 6.82
CA ALA A 30 -13.47 6.17 6.98
C ALA A 30 -14.20 6.52 8.28
N ALA A 31 -13.47 6.73 9.38
CA ALA A 31 -14.05 7.19 10.64
C ALA A 31 -14.68 8.60 10.52
N MET A 32 -14.05 9.52 9.80
CA MET A 32 -14.61 10.86 9.55
C MET A 32 -15.85 10.83 8.66
N ILE A 33 -15.88 9.95 7.65
CA ILE A 33 -17.06 9.74 6.81
C ILE A 33 -18.22 9.19 7.66
N ALA A 34 -17.96 8.19 8.51
CA ALA A 34 -18.95 7.64 9.42
C ALA A 34 -19.48 8.70 10.42
N GLU A 35 -18.60 9.60 10.90
CA GLU A 35 -19.02 10.73 11.74
C GLU A 35 -19.97 11.67 10.99
N THR A 36 -19.73 11.93 9.71
CA THR A 36 -20.61 12.75 8.86
C THR A 36 -22.00 12.13 8.75
N GLU A 37 -22.08 10.82 8.52
CA GLU A 37 -23.36 10.12 8.43
C GLU A 37 -24.13 10.12 9.77
N GLU A 38 -23.44 9.99 10.91
CA GLU A 38 -24.10 10.09 12.21
C GLU A 38 -24.60 11.52 12.47
N MET A 39 -23.81 12.53 12.12
CA MET A 39 -24.24 13.92 12.20
C MET A 39 -25.51 14.17 11.38
N ASP A 40 -25.61 13.64 10.16
CA ASP A 40 -26.80 13.78 9.33
C ASP A 40 -28.03 13.13 9.98
N ARG A 41 -27.85 11.95 10.60
CA ARG A 41 -28.92 11.28 11.36
C ARG A 41 -29.33 12.08 12.60
N GLU A 42 -28.38 12.66 13.33
CA GLU A 42 -28.65 13.55 14.46
C GLU A 42 -29.47 14.78 14.03
N PHE A 43 -29.10 15.40 12.92
CA PHE A 43 -29.80 16.57 12.41
C PHE A 43 -31.24 16.28 12.01
N GLU A 44 -31.49 15.12 11.38
CA GLU A 44 -32.84 14.71 11.01
C GLU A 44 -33.72 14.46 12.26
N ARG A 45 -33.15 13.88 13.32
CA ARG A 45 -33.85 13.74 14.62
C ARG A 45 -34.22 15.10 15.21
N GLU A 46 -33.30 16.07 15.16
CA GLU A 46 -33.54 17.43 15.68
C GLU A 46 -34.66 18.14 14.91
N LYS A 47 -34.69 18.00 13.58
CA LYS A 47 -35.80 18.53 12.74
C LYS A 47 -37.15 17.91 13.11
N GLN A 48 -37.19 16.60 13.30
CA GLN A 48 -38.43 15.91 13.66
C GLN A 48 -38.94 16.37 15.03
N ALA A 49 -38.05 16.53 16.01
CA ALA A 49 -38.40 17.05 17.34
C ALA A 49 -38.97 18.48 17.28
N ALA A 50 -38.36 19.35 16.49
CA ALA A 50 -38.88 20.70 16.23
C ALA A 50 -40.25 20.67 15.54
N GLY A 51 -40.53 19.69 14.69
CA GLY A 51 -41.87 19.49 14.12
C GLY A 51 -42.97 19.32 15.19
N GLY A 52 -42.65 18.65 16.30
CA GLY A 52 -43.58 18.31 17.38
C GLY A 52 -43.60 19.23 18.61
N SER A 53 -42.61 20.13 18.78
CA SER A 53 -42.49 20.98 19.98
C SER A 53 -42.14 22.43 19.65
N LEU A 54 -42.94 23.38 20.17
CA LEU A 54 -42.68 24.82 20.02
C LEU A 54 -41.35 25.24 20.67
N GLU A 55 -40.96 24.60 21.77
CA GLU A 55 -39.69 24.86 22.45
C GLU A 55 -38.51 24.40 21.59
N ALA A 56 -38.59 23.21 21.02
CA ALA A 56 -37.56 22.69 20.11
C ALA A 56 -37.44 23.51 18.81
N ARG A 57 -38.54 24.11 18.31
CA ARG A 57 -38.47 25.05 17.17
C ARG A 57 -37.63 26.29 17.47
N ARG A 58 -37.64 26.76 18.72
CA ARG A 58 -36.86 27.96 19.11
C ARG A 58 -35.37 27.69 19.17
N THR A 59 -34.96 26.45 19.46
CA THR A 59 -33.54 26.06 19.54
C THR A 59 -32.98 25.58 18.21
N LEU A 60 -33.83 25.13 17.28
CA LEU A 60 -33.42 24.56 15.99
C LEU A 60 -32.54 25.51 15.15
N GLU A 61 -32.82 26.82 15.13
CA GLU A 61 -32.04 27.77 14.33
C GLU A 61 -30.57 27.84 14.81
N ALA A 62 -30.35 27.94 16.12
CA ALA A 62 -29.02 27.93 16.70
C ALA A 62 -28.32 26.58 16.43
N TYR A 63 -29.04 25.46 16.55
CA TYR A 63 -28.51 24.14 16.22
C TYR A 63 -28.06 24.05 14.75
N MET A 64 -28.87 24.54 13.80
CA MET A 64 -28.55 24.53 12.38
C MET A 64 -27.25 25.28 12.05
N VAL A 65 -27.02 26.41 12.71
CA VAL A 65 -25.78 27.19 12.53
C VAL A 65 -24.57 26.39 13.02
N HIS A 66 -24.67 25.78 14.20
CA HIS A 66 -23.61 24.93 14.75
C HIS A 66 -23.36 23.67 13.91
N PHE A 67 -24.42 23.02 13.46
CA PHE A 67 -24.36 21.86 12.58
C PHE A 67 -23.56 22.18 11.31
N LYS A 68 -23.93 23.27 10.62
CA LYS A 68 -23.26 23.70 9.38
C LYS A 68 -21.79 24.03 9.59
N GLN A 69 -21.43 24.66 10.71
CA GLN A 69 -20.03 24.93 11.05
C GLN A 69 -19.24 23.64 11.26
N ARG A 70 -19.81 22.67 11.97
CA ARG A 70 -19.18 21.37 12.22
C ARG A 70 -19.04 20.55 10.93
N GLU A 71 -20.07 20.55 10.09
CA GLU A 71 -20.07 19.90 8.77
C GLU A 71 -18.94 20.46 7.88
N GLN A 72 -18.84 21.80 7.78
CA GLN A 72 -17.76 22.45 7.02
C GLN A 72 -16.37 22.11 7.56
N ALA A 73 -16.21 22.11 8.88
CA ALA A 73 -14.95 21.74 9.52
C ALA A 73 -14.57 20.28 9.24
N LEU A 74 -15.53 19.36 9.33
CA LEU A 74 -15.30 17.93 9.06
C LEU A 74 -14.99 17.69 7.58
N ALA A 75 -15.72 18.34 6.66
CA ALA A 75 -15.43 18.28 5.24
C ALA A 75 -14.01 18.79 4.90
N GLY A 76 -13.58 19.88 5.54
CA GLY A 76 -12.21 20.39 5.39
C GLY A 76 -11.15 19.39 5.88
N ARG A 77 -11.40 18.73 7.02
CA ARG A 77 -10.51 17.68 7.54
C ARG A 77 -10.45 16.46 6.64
N ILE A 78 -11.58 16.02 6.08
CA ILE A 78 -11.64 14.92 5.11
C ILE A 78 -10.83 15.29 3.86
N ALA A 79 -10.99 16.50 3.33
CA ALA A 79 -10.23 16.95 2.17
C ALA A 79 -8.72 16.95 2.43
N GLN A 80 -8.29 17.42 3.61
CA GLN A 80 -6.88 17.35 4.01
C GLN A 80 -6.40 15.90 4.13
N LYS A 81 -7.20 15.02 4.75
CA LYS A 81 -6.86 13.60 4.89
C LYS A 81 -6.70 12.92 3.53
N ARG A 82 -7.52 13.26 2.54
CA ARG A 82 -7.39 12.77 1.17
C ARG A 82 -6.08 13.19 0.51
N THR A 83 -5.64 14.43 0.72
CA THR A 83 -4.32 14.87 0.23
C THR A 83 -3.18 14.07 0.89
N GLU A 84 -3.30 13.74 2.18
CA GLU A 84 -2.34 12.86 2.87
C GLU A 84 -2.36 11.42 2.30
N ILE A 85 -3.54 10.89 1.99
CA ILE A 85 -3.71 9.58 1.34
C ILE A 85 -3.08 9.57 -0.05
N ASP A 86 -3.30 10.62 -0.85
CA ASP A 86 -2.71 10.74 -2.18
C ASP A 86 -1.18 10.73 -2.11
N ALA A 87 -0.59 11.49 -1.18
CA ALA A 87 0.85 11.47 -0.94
C ALA A 87 1.34 10.09 -0.47
N ALA A 88 0.63 9.42 0.44
CA ALA A 88 0.98 8.07 0.86
C ALA A 88 0.90 7.05 -0.29
N ASN A 89 -0.05 7.23 -1.21
CA ASN A 89 -0.17 6.39 -2.40
C ASN A 89 1.03 6.56 -3.35
N GLU A 90 1.54 7.79 -3.50
CA GLU A 90 2.80 8.03 -4.23
C GLU A 90 3.97 7.30 -3.58
N GLU A 91 4.09 7.34 -2.24
CA GLU A 91 5.15 6.61 -1.53
C GLU A 91 5.04 5.08 -1.70
N VAL A 92 3.83 4.53 -1.70
CA VAL A 92 3.58 3.11 -1.97
C VAL A 92 4.00 2.75 -3.40
N LEU A 93 3.68 3.61 -4.37
CA LEU A 93 4.04 3.41 -5.77
C LEU A 93 5.56 3.40 -5.95
N ASP A 94 6.26 4.35 -5.32
CA ASP A 94 7.71 4.44 -5.37
C ASP A 94 8.37 3.21 -4.72
N ALA A 95 7.91 2.79 -3.54
CA ALA A 95 8.41 1.57 -2.88
C ALA A 95 8.16 0.31 -3.74
N TYR A 96 7.01 0.23 -4.42
CA TYR A 96 6.73 -0.86 -5.34
C TYR A 96 7.69 -0.86 -6.53
N GLN A 97 7.99 0.29 -7.13
CA GLN A 97 8.96 0.39 -8.22
C GLN A 97 10.36 -0.07 -7.79
N GLU A 98 10.79 0.30 -6.57
CA GLU A 98 12.08 -0.15 -6.02
C GLU A 98 12.12 -1.66 -5.79
N LEU A 99 11.03 -2.26 -5.32
CA LEU A 99 10.90 -3.72 -5.23
C LEU A 99 11.03 -4.37 -6.62
N ARG A 100 10.34 -3.86 -7.64
CA ARG A 100 10.42 -4.39 -9.01
C ARG A 100 11.85 -4.32 -9.58
N LYS A 101 12.58 -3.25 -9.29
CA LYS A 101 14.00 -3.13 -9.68
C LYS A 101 14.86 -4.19 -8.99
N ALA A 102 14.64 -4.43 -7.70
CA ALA A 102 15.37 -5.45 -6.94
C ALA A 102 15.08 -6.86 -7.47
N GLU A 103 13.82 -7.18 -7.77
CA GLU A 103 13.42 -8.46 -8.35
C GLU A 103 14.08 -8.70 -9.72
N ALA A 104 14.10 -7.69 -10.59
CA ALA A 104 14.76 -7.79 -11.89
C ALA A 104 16.28 -8.01 -11.76
N ALA A 105 16.92 -7.37 -10.77
CA ALA A 105 18.34 -7.59 -10.50
C ALA A 105 18.62 -9.02 -9.99
N GLN A 106 17.74 -9.56 -9.13
CA GLN A 106 17.83 -10.95 -8.67
C GLN A 106 17.70 -11.92 -9.84
N GLU A 107 16.69 -11.76 -10.69
CA GLU A 107 16.45 -12.63 -11.85
C GLU A 107 17.66 -12.64 -12.80
N GLN A 108 18.24 -11.48 -13.09
CA GLN A 108 19.44 -11.38 -13.91
C GLN A 108 20.64 -12.08 -13.28
N HIS A 109 20.79 -12.00 -11.95
CA HIS A 109 21.87 -12.69 -11.24
C HIS A 109 21.69 -14.21 -11.30
N GLU A 110 20.47 -14.70 -11.04
CA GLU A 110 20.15 -16.13 -11.10
C GLU A 110 20.38 -16.70 -12.50
N ALA A 111 19.97 -15.97 -13.55
CA ALA A 111 20.21 -16.38 -14.92
C ALA A 111 21.71 -16.51 -15.25
N ARG A 112 22.54 -15.55 -14.80
CA ARG A 112 24.00 -15.61 -15.01
C ARG A 112 24.64 -16.75 -14.25
N GLU A 113 24.22 -17.00 -13.02
CA GLU A 113 24.74 -18.13 -12.24
C GLU A 113 24.33 -19.47 -12.85
N ALA A 114 23.10 -19.60 -13.35
CA ALA A 114 22.66 -20.80 -14.06
C ALA A 114 23.48 -21.04 -15.34
N GLU A 115 23.74 -20.00 -16.14
CA GLU A 115 24.59 -20.11 -17.32
C GLU A 115 26.03 -20.51 -16.95
N ARG A 116 26.58 -19.92 -15.88
CA ARG A 116 27.92 -20.25 -15.38
C ARG A 116 28.01 -21.72 -14.96
N VAL A 117 27.02 -22.22 -14.22
CA VAL A 117 26.96 -23.62 -13.78
C VAL A 117 26.85 -24.55 -14.98
N ALA A 118 25.93 -24.29 -15.90
CA ALA A 118 25.75 -25.10 -17.11
C ALA A 118 27.04 -25.15 -17.96
N ARG A 119 27.77 -24.04 -18.06
CA ARG A 119 29.05 -23.98 -18.77
C ARG A 119 30.13 -24.85 -18.09
N LEU A 120 30.20 -24.82 -16.77
CA LEU A 120 31.15 -25.65 -16.01
C LEU A 120 30.82 -27.14 -16.15
N GLU A 121 29.54 -27.52 -16.04
CA GLU A 121 29.09 -28.90 -16.23
C GLU A 121 29.41 -29.41 -17.64
N GLN A 122 29.19 -28.59 -18.68
CA GLN A 122 29.54 -28.95 -20.05
C GLN A 122 31.05 -29.20 -20.21
N MET A 123 31.88 -28.32 -19.64
CA MET A 123 33.35 -28.48 -19.69
C MET A 123 33.81 -29.79 -19.02
N GLU A 124 33.20 -30.15 -17.88
CA GLU A 124 33.50 -31.39 -17.16
C GLU A 124 33.09 -32.63 -17.98
N LEU A 125 31.90 -32.62 -18.58
CA LEU A 125 31.42 -33.70 -19.44
C LEU A 125 32.30 -33.89 -20.69
N ASP A 126 32.74 -32.79 -21.30
CA ASP A 126 33.63 -32.81 -22.46
C ASP A 126 35.01 -33.40 -22.09
N GLU A 127 35.56 -33.04 -20.92
CA GLU A 127 36.82 -33.61 -20.43
C GLU A 127 36.70 -35.12 -20.19
N ILE A 128 35.61 -35.56 -19.57
CA ILE A 128 35.32 -36.98 -19.36
C ILE A 128 35.23 -37.72 -20.71
N ALA A 129 34.51 -37.17 -21.68
CA ALA A 129 34.35 -37.76 -23.01
C ALA A 129 35.70 -37.91 -23.74
N LEU A 130 36.54 -36.87 -23.71
CA LEU A 130 37.89 -36.91 -24.29
C LEU A 130 38.77 -37.96 -23.62
N ASN A 131 38.72 -38.07 -22.30
CA ASN A 131 39.48 -39.07 -21.56
C ASN A 131 39.00 -40.51 -21.86
N MET A 132 37.70 -40.73 -22.06
CA MET A 132 37.17 -42.03 -22.48
C MET A 132 37.62 -42.40 -23.89
N MET A 133 37.58 -41.45 -24.85
CA MET A 133 38.06 -41.70 -26.22
C MET A 133 39.54 -42.09 -26.24
N LYS A 134 40.40 -41.34 -25.52
CA LYS A 134 41.83 -41.65 -25.43
C LYS A 134 42.12 -43.05 -24.89
N ARG A 135 41.32 -43.55 -23.94
CA ARG A 135 41.45 -44.92 -23.40
C ARG A 135 40.99 -46.01 -24.37
N ARG A 136 40.19 -45.67 -25.38
CA ARG A 136 39.68 -46.63 -26.36
C ARG A 136 40.59 -46.75 -27.59
N GLU A 137 41.39 -45.71 -27.87
CA GLU A 137 42.34 -45.66 -28.98
C GLU A 137 43.76 -46.13 -28.63
N GLY A 138 44.10 -46.21 -27.34
CA GLY A 138 45.34 -46.81 -26.84
C GLY A 138 45.16 -48.25 -26.38
#